data_AF-A0A7C3K250-F1
#
_entry.id   AF-A0A7C3K250-F1
#
_cell.length_a   1.000
_cell.length_b   1.000
_cell.length_c   1.000
_cell.angle_alpha   90.00
_cell.angle_beta   90.00
_cell.angle_gamma   90.00
#
_symmetry.space_group_name_H-M   'P 1'
#
loop_
_entity.id
_entity.type
_entity.pdbx_description
1 polymer ?
#
loop_
_entity_poly.entity_id
_entity_poly.type
_entity_poly.pdbx_seq_one_letter_code
_entity_poly.pdbx_strand_id
1 'polypeptide(L)'
;MAGKVGAALVVGGGIAGVQAALDLANSGIKVYLLERSPAIGGKMAQLDKTFPTNDCAMCIVSPKLVEAGRHLNIDIITNAELVSLEGEAGHFKAVIQRHPRYVDIQKCTGCNDCAEVCPVLLPNEFNEGLDQRKAIYRPYPQAVPNTYLVTKRGTSPCKHTCPAETSAQGYIALIQAGRYKEALDVVKEYNPFPASVGRVCNHPCEEKCNRGKFDASVAICSLKRFVADWVYEHRDELGKEVRSSESGVGSREDVERPKAKIAIIGAGPAGLSCAHQLSRMGYQVTIFEALPVAGGMMRVGIPSYRLPRDVLQREIDDIIRHPNLELKLNTPIRNINSLFEAGYSAIFLAMGAHEAQKLGIPGEDALGVHHGVPFLQGVSLAERFGITQGFEDRFIIAFGIPIAPKVGEKTIVIGGGNVAIDAARTALRLGAK
;
A
#
# COMPACT_ATOMS: atom_id res chain seq x y z
N MET A 1 14.22 -49.11 35.03
CA MET A 1 13.06 -48.35 34.51
C MET A 1 13.45 -47.84 33.14
N ALA A 2 12.80 -48.33 32.09
CA ALA A 2 13.05 -47.87 30.72
C ALA A 2 12.78 -46.36 30.64
N GLY A 3 13.78 -45.59 30.20
CA GLY A 3 13.66 -44.14 30.05
C GLY A 3 12.48 -43.83 29.14
N LYS A 4 11.56 -42.96 29.59
CA LYS A 4 10.45 -42.48 28.76
C LYS A 4 11.04 -41.68 27.59
N VAL A 5 11.23 -42.33 26.45
CA VAL A 5 11.58 -41.69 25.18
C VAL A 5 10.28 -41.57 24.39
N GLY A 6 9.67 -40.39 24.39
CA GLY A 6 8.48 -40.17 23.57
C GLY A 6 7.83 -38.81 23.80
N ALA A 7 7.36 -38.21 22.70
CA ALA A 7 6.44 -37.09 22.73
C ALA A 7 5.06 -37.57 22.25
N ALA A 8 3.99 -37.00 22.79
CA ALA A 8 2.62 -37.26 22.38
C ALA A 8 2.09 -36.08 21.57
N LEU A 9 1.34 -36.37 20.50
CA LEU A 9 0.58 -35.36 19.76
C LEU A 9 -0.89 -35.48 20.17
N VAL A 10 -1.44 -34.41 20.75
CA VAL A 10 -2.87 -34.31 21.06
C VAL A 10 -3.51 -33.40 20.02
N VAL A 11 -4.46 -33.92 19.26
CA VAL A 11 -5.17 -33.17 18.22
C VAL A 11 -6.52 -32.70 18.75
N GLY A 12 -6.71 -31.38 18.80
CA GLY A 12 -7.89 -30.71 19.33
C GLY A 12 -7.66 -30.15 20.73
N GLY A 13 -7.74 -28.82 20.85
CA GLY A 13 -7.62 -28.04 22.07
C GLY A 13 -8.94 -27.78 22.78
N GLY A 14 -9.96 -28.60 22.59
CA GLY A 14 -11.17 -28.58 23.44
C GLY A 14 -10.88 -29.06 24.86
N ILE A 15 -11.86 -28.97 25.77
CA ILE A 15 -11.68 -29.34 27.19
C ILE A 15 -11.10 -30.75 27.38
N ALA A 16 -11.53 -31.72 26.58
CA ALA A 16 -11.03 -33.10 26.65
C ALA A 16 -9.57 -33.20 26.21
N GLY A 17 -9.18 -32.52 25.12
CA GLY A 17 -7.81 -32.52 24.64
C GLY A 17 -6.85 -31.75 25.55
N VAL A 18 -7.30 -30.64 26.14
CA VAL A 18 -6.55 -29.91 27.16
C VAL A 18 -6.32 -30.80 28.39
N GLN A 19 -7.36 -31.50 28.88
CA GLN A 19 -7.22 -32.43 30.00
C GLN A 19 -6.25 -33.57 29.67
N ALA A 20 -6.41 -34.20 28.50
CA ALA A 20 -5.51 -35.27 28.07
C ALA A 20 -4.05 -34.79 27.96
N ALA A 21 -3.83 -33.58 27.44
CA ALA A 21 -2.50 -32.97 27.38
C ALA A 21 -1.91 -32.74 28.78
N LEU A 22 -2.70 -32.24 29.73
CA LEU A 22 -2.28 -32.06 31.13
C LEU A 22 -1.92 -33.40 31.79
N ASP A 23 -2.75 -34.42 31.67
CA ASP A 23 -2.52 -35.73 32.29
C ASP A 23 -1.24 -36.40 31.77
N LEU A 24 -1.02 -36.33 30.45
CA LEU A 24 0.22 -36.82 29.81
C LEU A 24 1.45 -36.01 30.26
N ALA A 25 1.31 -34.68 30.30
CA ALA A 25 2.40 -33.77 30.64
C ALA A 25 2.82 -33.87 32.12
N ASN A 26 1.86 -34.01 33.02
CA ASN A 26 2.06 -34.29 34.44
C ASN A 26 2.68 -35.69 34.67
N SER A 27 2.43 -36.63 33.75
CA SER A 27 3.10 -37.93 33.72
C SER A 27 4.54 -37.88 33.16
N GLY A 28 5.05 -36.68 32.86
CA GLY A 28 6.42 -36.45 32.38
C GLY A 28 6.61 -36.69 30.87
N ILE A 29 5.54 -36.75 30.08
CA ILE A 29 5.60 -36.91 28.63
C ILE A 29 5.57 -35.53 27.97
N LYS A 30 6.44 -35.28 26.98
CA LYS A 30 6.35 -34.04 26.17
C LYS A 30 5.10 -34.11 25.29
N VAL A 31 4.28 -33.07 25.29
CA VAL A 31 3.03 -33.02 24.53
C VAL A 31 3.07 -31.88 23.53
N TYR A 32 2.71 -32.16 22.29
CA TYR A 32 2.35 -31.16 21.29
C TYR A 32 0.83 -31.08 21.23
N LEU A 33 0.24 -29.96 21.64
CA LEU A 33 -1.20 -29.73 21.61
C LEU A 33 -1.56 -28.96 20.34
N LEU A 34 -2.10 -29.64 19.34
CA LEU A 34 -2.45 -29.07 18.04
C LEU A 34 -3.90 -28.59 18.04
N GLU A 35 -4.13 -27.33 17.72
CA GLU A 35 -5.47 -26.72 17.65
C GLU A 35 -5.64 -25.90 16.36
N ARG A 36 -6.73 -26.19 15.62
CA ARG A 36 -7.08 -25.50 14.38
C ARG A 36 -7.45 -24.03 14.61
N SER A 37 -8.05 -23.75 15.76
CA SER A 37 -8.52 -22.43 16.17
C SER A 37 -7.35 -21.57 16.67
N PRO A 38 -7.54 -20.24 16.78
CA PRO A 38 -6.49 -19.36 17.27
C PRO A 38 -6.17 -19.53 18.76
N ALA A 39 -7.01 -20.23 19.51
CA ALA A 39 -6.84 -20.49 20.94
C ALA A 39 -7.47 -21.85 21.31
N ILE A 40 -6.95 -22.47 22.36
CA ILE A 40 -7.54 -23.67 22.98
C ILE A 40 -8.83 -23.29 23.73
N GLY A 41 -9.57 -24.24 24.29
CA GLY A 41 -10.85 -24.04 25.00
C GLY A 41 -12.07 -24.66 24.29
N GLY A 42 -12.03 -24.75 22.96
CA GLY A 42 -13.09 -25.36 22.15
C GLY A 42 -14.48 -24.77 22.40
N LYS A 43 -15.53 -25.58 22.21
CA LYS A 43 -16.93 -25.15 22.42
C LYS A 43 -17.24 -24.78 23.86
N MET A 44 -16.56 -25.38 24.84
CA MET A 44 -16.83 -25.10 26.26
C MET A 44 -16.48 -23.64 26.62
N ALA A 45 -15.48 -23.04 25.95
CA ALA A 45 -15.17 -21.63 26.12
C ALA A 45 -16.26 -20.68 25.56
N GLN A 46 -17.13 -21.15 24.66
CA GLN A 46 -18.23 -20.39 24.07
C GLN A 46 -19.52 -20.43 24.91
N LEU A 47 -19.61 -21.35 25.87
CA LEU A 47 -20.80 -21.50 26.70
C LEU A 47 -20.74 -20.54 27.89
N ASP A 48 -21.88 -19.98 28.27
CA ASP A 48 -22.01 -19.27 29.55
C ASP A 48 -22.07 -20.29 30.70
N LYS A 49 -23.01 -21.25 30.59
CA LYS A 49 -23.29 -22.26 31.63
C LYS A 49 -23.11 -23.69 31.14
N THR A 50 -22.65 -24.57 32.03
CA THR A 50 -22.59 -26.03 31.78
C THR A 50 -23.81 -26.75 32.33
N PHE A 51 -24.42 -27.63 31.55
CA PHE A 51 -25.48 -28.52 32.03
C PHE A 51 -24.87 -29.81 32.63
N PRO A 52 -25.40 -30.38 33.74
CA PRO A 52 -26.58 -29.99 34.51
C PRO A 52 -26.33 -29.01 35.67
N THR A 53 -25.07 -28.74 36.00
CA THR A 53 -24.72 -28.00 37.22
C THR A 53 -25.00 -26.50 37.16
N ASN A 54 -25.21 -25.94 35.96
CA ASN A 54 -25.35 -24.51 35.70
C ASN A 54 -24.17 -23.65 36.21
N ASP A 55 -22.99 -24.27 36.28
CA ASP A 55 -21.75 -23.58 36.61
C ASP A 55 -21.27 -22.72 35.44
N CYS A 56 -20.49 -21.68 35.75
CA CYS A 56 -19.83 -20.87 34.72
C CYS A 56 -18.80 -21.73 33.96
N ALA A 57 -18.99 -21.91 32.65
CA ALA A 57 -18.11 -22.76 31.85
C ALA A 57 -16.67 -22.22 31.83
N MET A 58 -16.51 -20.90 31.76
CA MET A 58 -15.19 -20.26 31.78
C MET A 58 -14.48 -20.46 33.13
N CYS A 59 -15.20 -20.51 34.26
CA CYS A 59 -14.59 -20.79 35.56
C CYS A 59 -14.02 -22.21 35.66
N ILE A 60 -14.61 -23.16 34.93
CA ILE A 60 -14.13 -24.55 34.88
C ILE A 60 -12.97 -24.69 33.90
N VAL A 61 -13.08 -24.05 32.73
CA VAL A 61 -12.13 -24.22 31.63
C VAL A 61 -10.85 -23.40 31.84
N SER A 62 -10.99 -22.12 32.23
CA SER A 62 -9.86 -21.19 32.24
C SER A 62 -8.67 -21.63 33.11
N PRO A 63 -8.83 -22.24 34.30
CA PRO A 63 -7.68 -22.73 35.07
C PRO A 63 -6.88 -23.78 34.29
N LYS A 64 -7.57 -24.71 33.61
CA LYS A 64 -6.94 -25.76 32.80
C LYS A 64 -6.25 -25.20 31.56
N LEU A 65 -6.82 -24.17 30.92
CA LEU A 65 -6.17 -23.52 29.78
C LEU A 65 -4.88 -22.81 30.20
N VAL A 66 -4.92 -22.08 31.32
CA VAL A 66 -3.76 -21.37 31.87
C VAL A 66 -2.69 -22.35 32.32
N GLU A 67 -3.08 -23.44 32.99
CA GLU A 67 -2.17 -24.52 33.37
C GLU A 67 -1.49 -25.10 32.14
N ALA A 68 -2.26 -25.49 31.11
CA ALA A 68 -1.72 -26.05 29.87
C ALA A 68 -0.80 -25.06 29.15
N GLY A 69 -1.14 -23.77 29.14
CA GLY A 69 -0.32 -22.71 28.51
C GLY A 69 0.98 -22.38 29.25
N ARG A 70 1.10 -22.76 30.53
CA ARG A 70 2.30 -22.55 31.35
C ARG A 70 3.10 -23.82 31.58
N HIS A 71 2.57 -24.97 31.20
CA HIS A 71 3.19 -26.27 31.47
C HIS A 71 4.44 -26.48 30.59
N LEU A 72 5.61 -26.72 31.20
CA LEU A 72 6.90 -26.87 30.50
C LEU A 72 6.92 -28.02 29.48
N ASN A 73 6.17 -29.08 29.76
CA ASN A 73 6.02 -30.22 28.86
C ASN A 73 4.91 -30.07 27.81
N ILE A 74 4.23 -28.93 27.67
CA ILE A 74 3.18 -28.74 26.65
C ILE A 74 3.59 -27.63 25.68
N ASP A 75 3.73 -27.99 24.40
CA ASP A 75 3.88 -27.02 23.31
C ASP A 75 2.53 -26.86 22.60
N ILE A 76 1.91 -25.69 22.77
CA ILE A 76 0.63 -25.38 22.13
C ILE A 76 0.88 -24.85 20.71
N ILE A 77 0.35 -25.57 19.72
CA ILE A 77 0.42 -25.20 18.31
C ILE A 77 -0.99 -24.81 17.85
N THR A 78 -1.30 -23.51 17.95
CA THR A 78 -2.58 -22.95 17.49
C THR A 78 -2.55 -22.51 16.04
N ASN A 79 -3.75 -22.31 15.48
CA ASN A 79 -3.96 -21.92 14.09
C ASN A 79 -3.32 -22.94 13.13
N ALA A 80 -3.38 -24.23 13.48
CA ALA A 80 -2.72 -25.28 12.75
C ALA A 80 -3.56 -26.57 12.69
N GLU A 81 -3.47 -27.26 11.57
CA GLU A 81 -4.20 -28.50 11.31
C GLU A 81 -3.27 -29.64 10.89
N LEU A 82 -3.68 -30.88 11.19
CA LEU A 82 -2.94 -32.07 10.81
C LEU A 82 -3.26 -32.41 9.35
N VAL A 83 -2.23 -32.52 8.51
CA VAL A 83 -2.35 -32.81 7.08
C VAL A 83 -2.17 -34.31 6.82
N SER A 84 -1.12 -34.90 7.37
CA SER A 84 -0.84 -36.33 7.22
C SER A 84 -0.09 -36.88 8.43
N LEU A 85 -0.20 -38.19 8.61
CA LEU A 85 0.50 -38.95 9.63
C LEU A 85 1.04 -40.22 8.99
N GLU A 86 2.35 -40.40 9.04
CA GLU A 86 3.06 -41.52 8.42
C GLU A 86 3.84 -42.30 9.50
N GLY A 87 3.85 -43.63 9.41
CA GLY A 87 4.53 -44.52 10.35
C GLY A 87 3.56 -45.38 11.17
N GLU A 88 4.02 -45.83 12.33
CA GLU A 88 3.31 -46.78 13.19
C GLU A 88 3.05 -46.19 14.59
N ALA A 89 2.19 -46.83 15.38
CA ALA A 89 1.87 -46.37 16.72
C ALA A 89 3.15 -46.23 17.59
N GLY A 90 3.37 -45.03 18.15
CA GLY A 90 4.58 -44.70 18.92
C GLY A 90 5.78 -44.23 18.09
N HIS A 91 5.79 -44.48 16.78
CA HIS A 91 6.83 -44.05 15.85
C HIS A 91 6.22 -43.49 14.56
N PHE A 92 5.64 -42.30 14.67
CA PHE A 92 5.02 -41.61 13.55
C PHE A 92 5.63 -40.23 13.32
N LYS A 93 5.52 -39.76 12.08
CA LYS A 93 5.82 -38.40 11.65
C LYS A 93 4.51 -37.72 11.28
N ALA A 94 4.24 -36.58 11.91
CA ALA A 94 3.07 -35.76 11.62
C ALA A 94 3.48 -34.56 10.76
N VAL A 95 2.74 -34.32 9.68
CA VAL A 95 2.84 -33.10 8.87
C VAL A 95 1.68 -32.19 9.26
N ILE A 96 2.01 -30.98 9.71
CA ILE A 96 1.02 -29.97 10.10
C ILE A 96 1.08 -28.77 9.16
N GLN A 97 -0.08 -28.17 8.90
CA GLN A 97 -0.19 -26.90 8.19
C GLN A 97 -0.52 -25.81 9.20
N ARG A 98 0.37 -24.81 9.32
CA ARG A 98 0.16 -23.66 10.20
C ARG A 98 -0.30 -22.45 9.40
N HIS A 99 -1.48 -21.95 9.73
CA HIS A 99 -2.02 -20.73 9.14
C HIS A 99 -1.38 -19.48 9.75
N PRO A 100 -1.16 -18.42 8.98
CA PRO A 100 -0.56 -17.18 9.48
C PRO A 100 -1.48 -16.47 10.47
N ARG A 101 -0.93 -16.07 11.61
CA ARG A 101 -1.62 -15.25 12.63
C ARG A 101 -1.61 -13.75 12.28
N TYR A 102 -0.64 -13.33 11.47
CA TYR A 102 -0.32 -11.92 11.17
C TYR A 102 0.01 -11.05 12.38
N VAL A 103 0.21 -11.66 13.54
CA VAL A 103 0.70 -11.06 14.78
C VAL A 103 1.78 -11.98 15.32
N ASP A 104 2.93 -11.40 15.67
CA ASP A 104 4.01 -12.13 16.32
C ASP A 104 3.63 -12.38 17.79
N ILE A 105 3.49 -13.66 18.14
CA ILE A 105 3.11 -14.11 19.48
C ILE A 105 4.13 -13.64 20.53
N GLN A 106 5.41 -13.60 20.19
CA GLN A 106 6.47 -13.25 21.13
C GLN A 106 6.53 -11.74 21.42
N LYS A 107 6.06 -10.92 20.47
CA LYS A 107 6.01 -9.45 20.62
C LYS A 107 4.65 -8.94 21.14
N CYS A 108 3.60 -9.77 21.10
CA CYS A 108 2.26 -9.37 21.48
C CYS A 108 2.13 -9.33 23.02
N THR A 109 1.78 -8.16 23.56
CA THR A 109 1.51 -7.97 25.00
C THR A 109 0.07 -8.27 25.40
N GLY A 110 -0.83 -8.44 24.43
CA GLY A 110 -2.26 -8.67 24.69
C GLY A 110 -3.04 -7.43 25.17
N CYS A 111 -2.52 -6.22 24.94
CA CYS A 111 -3.03 -4.95 25.50
C CYS A 111 -4.38 -4.45 24.95
N ASN A 112 -4.87 -4.97 23.81
CA ASN A 112 -6.11 -4.55 23.12
C ASN A 112 -6.04 -3.30 22.21
N ASP A 113 -4.99 -2.48 22.27
CA ASP A 113 -4.87 -1.23 21.47
C ASP A 113 -5.15 -1.43 19.98
N CYS A 114 -4.62 -2.53 19.42
CA CYS A 114 -4.78 -2.85 18.01
C CYS A 114 -6.24 -3.11 17.58
N ALA A 115 -7.07 -3.67 18.45
CA ALA A 115 -8.49 -3.91 18.16
C ALA A 115 -9.30 -2.61 18.25
N GLU A 116 -8.97 -1.73 19.20
CA GLU A 116 -9.62 -0.43 19.36
C GLU A 116 -9.43 0.45 18.13
N VAL A 117 -8.20 0.52 17.60
CA VAL A 117 -7.89 1.31 16.41
C VAL A 117 -8.26 0.62 15.10
N CYS A 118 -8.81 -0.60 15.11
CA CYS A 118 -9.15 -1.29 13.87
C CYS A 118 -10.46 -0.72 13.27
N PRO A 119 -10.46 -0.21 12.02
CA PRO A 119 -11.67 0.33 11.41
C PRO A 119 -12.57 -0.75 10.78
N VAL A 120 -12.08 -1.99 10.66
CA VAL A 120 -12.76 -3.06 9.92
C VAL A 120 -13.61 -3.91 10.87
N LEU A 121 -14.88 -4.07 10.53
CA LEU A 121 -15.85 -4.93 11.21
C LEU A 121 -16.13 -6.19 10.39
N LEU A 122 -16.21 -7.33 11.07
CA LEU A 122 -16.52 -8.64 10.51
C LEU A 122 -17.54 -9.36 11.42
N PRO A 123 -18.34 -10.30 10.90
CA PRO A 123 -19.16 -11.18 11.73
C PRO A 123 -18.30 -11.92 12.77
N ASN A 124 -18.81 -12.05 13.99
CA ASN A 124 -18.09 -12.71 15.07
C ASN A 124 -18.36 -14.22 15.09
N GLU A 125 -17.39 -15.02 14.67
CA GLU A 125 -17.51 -16.49 14.61
C GLU A 125 -17.53 -17.12 16.01
N PHE A 126 -17.02 -16.44 17.04
CA PHE A 126 -17.10 -16.94 18.41
C PHE A 126 -18.55 -16.88 18.93
N ASN A 127 -19.31 -15.86 18.54
CA ASN A 127 -20.72 -15.65 18.88
C ASN A 127 -21.67 -16.13 17.77
N GLU A 128 -21.23 -17.05 16.89
CA GLU A 128 -22.05 -17.61 15.79
C GLU A 128 -22.72 -16.53 14.89
N GLY A 129 -22.06 -15.38 14.74
CA GLY A 129 -22.52 -14.27 13.90
C GLY A 129 -23.61 -13.39 14.51
N LEU A 130 -23.92 -13.55 15.79
CA LEU A 130 -24.93 -12.73 16.50
C LEU A 130 -24.50 -11.27 16.69
N ASP A 131 -23.20 -11.00 16.69
CA ASP A 131 -22.63 -9.66 16.74
C ASP A 131 -21.43 -9.51 15.77
N GLN A 132 -20.83 -8.31 15.78
CA GLN A 132 -19.66 -7.99 14.97
C GLN A 132 -18.42 -7.84 15.84
N ARG A 133 -17.27 -8.22 15.29
CA ARG A 133 -15.95 -8.01 15.89
C ARG A 133 -15.02 -7.27 14.93
N LYS A 134 -13.90 -6.82 15.46
CA LYS A 134 -12.82 -6.20 14.68
C LYS A 134 -12.07 -7.25 13.86
N ALA A 135 -11.43 -6.82 12.76
CA ALA A 135 -10.62 -7.73 11.93
C ALA A 135 -9.38 -8.26 12.66
N ILE A 136 -8.73 -7.43 13.49
CA ILE A 136 -7.78 -7.89 14.49
C ILE A 136 -8.51 -8.14 15.81
N TYR A 137 -8.35 -9.34 16.37
CA TYR A 137 -9.16 -9.77 17.51
C TYR A 137 -8.45 -10.81 18.35
N ARG A 138 -8.96 -11.03 19.55
CA ARG A 138 -8.69 -12.19 20.40
C ARG A 138 -10.01 -12.95 20.54
N PRO A 139 -10.06 -14.30 20.37
CA PRO A 139 -11.33 -15.03 20.31
C PRO A 139 -12.24 -14.82 21.52
N TYR A 140 -11.67 -14.75 22.72
CA TYR A 140 -12.36 -14.47 23.97
C TYR A 140 -11.34 -13.94 25.01
N PRO A 141 -11.76 -13.28 26.10
CA PRO A 141 -10.85 -12.56 27.00
C PRO A 141 -9.74 -13.41 27.65
N GLN A 142 -10.05 -14.64 28.04
CA GLN A 142 -9.11 -15.58 28.69
C GLN A 142 -8.46 -16.56 27.70
N ALA A 143 -8.39 -16.20 26.41
CA ALA A 143 -7.84 -17.08 25.38
C ALA A 143 -6.38 -17.47 25.64
N VAL A 144 -6.06 -18.74 25.39
CA VAL A 144 -4.69 -19.28 25.45
C VAL A 144 -4.29 -19.80 24.06
N PRO A 145 -3.19 -19.31 23.45
CA PRO A 145 -2.33 -18.22 23.92
C PRO A 145 -3.07 -16.87 23.94
N ASN A 146 -2.72 -16.02 24.91
CA ASN A 146 -3.32 -14.69 25.07
C ASN A 146 -2.77 -13.70 24.03
N THR A 147 -3.13 -13.91 22.76
CA THR A 147 -2.59 -13.15 21.62
C THR A 147 -3.67 -12.81 20.61
N TYR A 148 -3.48 -11.67 19.95
CA TYR A 148 -4.34 -11.23 18.86
C TYR A 148 -4.01 -11.97 17.56
N LEU A 149 -4.93 -11.92 16.61
CA LEU A 149 -4.72 -12.35 15.23
C LEU A 149 -5.52 -11.47 14.27
N VAL A 150 -5.09 -11.42 13.00
CA VAL A 150 -5.82 -10.69 11.95
C VAL A 150 -6.56 -11.66 11.05
N THR A 151 -7.86 -11.47 10.86
CA THR A 151 -8.60 -12.16 9.79
C THR A 151 -8.23 -11.55 8.44
N LYS A 152 -7.48 -12.30 7.63
CA LYS A 152 -7.17 -11.94 6.25
C LYS A 152 -7.81 -12.94 5.29
N ARG A 153 -8.80 -12.49 4.52
CA ARG A 153 -9.51 -13.33 3.52
C ARG A 153 -8.71 -13.56 2.23
N GLY A 154 -7.64 -12.79 2.00
CA GLY A 154 -6.82 -12.85 0.79
C GLY A 154 -6.49 -11.47 0.25
N THR A 155 -6.17 -11.41 -1.04
CA THR A 155 -5.95 -10.15 -1.77
C THR A 155 -7.22 -9.78 -2.51
N SER A 156 -7.71 -8.55 -2.31
CA SER A 156 -8.89 -8.07 -3.01
C SER A 156 -8.62 -7.82 -4.51
N PRO A 157 -9.63 -8.02 -5.38
CA PRO A 157 -9.48 -7.77 -6.82
C PRO A 157 -9.00 -6.34 -7.11
N CYS A 158 -9.52 -5.34 -6.39
CA CYS A 158 -9.11 -3.95 -6.55
C CYS A 158 -7.64 -3.70 -6.21
N LYS A 159 -7.08 -4.41 -5.22
CA LYS A 159 -5.65 -4.32 -4.89
C LYS A 159 -4.81 -5.08 -5.92
N HIS A 160 -5.22 -6.29 -6.27
CA HIS A 160 -4.53 -7.14 -7.25
C HIS A 160 -4.42 -6.48 -8.63
N THR A 161 -5.46 -5.77 -9.07
CA THR A 161 -5.48 -5.08 -10.36
C THR A 161 -4.82 -3.70 -10.31
N CYS A 162 -4.55 -3.14 -9.13
CA CYS A 162 -3.85 -1.87 -9.01
C CYS A 162 -2.35 -2.07 -9.30
N PRO A 163 -1.76 -1.39 -10.29
CA PRO A 163 -0.32 -1.53 -10.58
C PRO A 163 0.60 -1.12 -9.42
N ALA A 164 0.11 -0.27 -8.51
CA ALA A 164 0.84 0.14 -7.31
C ALA A 164 0.51 -0.72 -6.08
N GLU A 165 -0.32 -1.76 -6.22
CA GLU A 165 -0.78 -2.65 -5.13
C GLU A 165 -1.38 -1.92 -3.92
N THR A 166 -1.92 -0.71 -4.14
CA THR A 166 -2.51 0.09 -3.07
C THR A 166 -3.76 -0.59 -2.52
N SER A 167 -3.88 -0.65 -1.19
CA SER A 167 -5.03 -1.26 -0.52
C SER A 167 -6.27 -0.35 -0.54
N ALA A 168 -7.11 -0.47 -1.58
CA ALA A 168 -8.39 0.23 -1.66
C ALA A 168 -9.30 -0.04 -0.45
N GLN A 169 -9.40 -1.29 -0.03
CA GLN A 169 -10.19 -1.66 1.16
C GLN A 169 -9.68 -0.95 2.42
N GLY A 170 -8.37 -0.81 2.58
CA GLY A 170 -7.76 -0.22 3.77
C GLY A 170 -8.10 1.26 3.91
N TYR A 171 -7.80 2.07 2.88
CA TYR A 171 -8.07 3.50 2.97
C TYR A 171 -9.58 3.81 2.91
N ILE A 172 -10.41 2.99 2.25
CA ILE A 172 -11.87 3.19 2.26
C ILE A 172 -12.45 2.90 3.64
N ALA A 173 -11.98 1.87 4.35
CA ALA A 173 -12.40 1.62 5.73
C ALA A 173 -12.01 2.78 6.67
N LEU A 174 -10.83 3.38 6.47
CA LEU A 174 -10.41 4.56 7.21
C LEU A 174 -11.22 5.81 6.85
N ILE A 175 -11.58 6.00 5.57
CA ILE A 175 -12.51 7.05 5.12
C ILE A 175 -13.88 6.87 5.80
N GLN A 176 -14.41 5.65 5.85
CA GLN A 176 -15.68 5.35 6.53
C GLN A 176 -15.61 5.72 8.03
N ALA A 177 -14.45 5.51 8.66
CA ALA A 177 -14.21 5.85 10.06
C ALA A 177 -13.88 7.33 10.31
N GLY A 178 -13.91 8.20 9.28
CA GLY A 178 -13.54 9.63 9.40
C GLY A 178 -12.03 9.89 9.56
N ARG A 179 -11.19 8.86 9.42
CA ARG A 179 -9.74 8.92 9.65
C ARG A 179 -8.99 9.24 8.36
N TYR A 180 -9.27 10.42 7.80
CA TYR A 180 -8.81 10.81 6.46
C TYR A 180 -7.28 10.92 6.33
N LYS A 181 -6.59 11.42 7.36
CA LYS A 181 -5.13 11.51 7.35
C LYS A 181 -4.48 10.13 7.23
N GLU A 182 -4.92 9.19 8.06
CA GLU A 182 -4.42 7.81 8.02
C GLU A 182 -4.79 7.10 6.73
N ALA A 183 -5.99 7.35 6.19
CA ALA A 183 -6.39 6.86 4.88
C ALA A 183 -5.42 7.33 3.79
N LEU A 184 -5.03 8.61 3.78
CA LEU A 184 -4.04 9.13 2.84
C LEU A 184 -2.66 8.49 3.06
N ASP A 185 -2.25 8.27 4.30
CA ASP A 185 -0.95 7.65 4.62
C ASP A 185 -0.86 6.22 4.11
N VAL A 186 -1.94 5.44 4.21
CA VAL A 186 -2.04 4.10 3.59
C VAL A 186 -1.89 4.16 2.08
N VAL A 187 -2.41 5.20 1.40
CA VAL A 187 -2.17 5.39 -0.03
C VAL A 187 -0.70 5.72 -0.30
N LYS A 188 -0.13 6.66 0.46
CA LYS A 188 1.25 7.15 0.34
C LYS A 188 2.33 6.14 0.71
N GLU A 189 1.96 5.03 1.37
CA GLU A 189 2.85 3.89 1.57
C GLU A 189 3.35 3.35 0.23
N TYR A 190 2.47 3.26 -0.76
CA TYR A 190 2.75 2.67 -2.07
C TYR A 190 2.91 3.72 -3.18
N ASN A 191 2.04 4.74 -3.20
CA ASN A 191 1.97 5.73 -4.26
C ASN A 191 2.13 7.15 -3.69
N PRO A 192 3.21 7.88 -4.00
CA PRO A 192 3.42 9.24 -3.49
C PRO A 192 2.55 10.30 -4.19
N PHE A 193 1.77 9.93 -5.22
CA PHE A 193 0.91 10.82 -6.00
C PHE A 193 -0.60 10.53 -5.86
N PRO A 194 -1.17 10.44 -4.65
CA PRO A 194 -2.59 10.13 -4.46
C PRO A 194 -3.55 11.12 -5.14
N ALA A 195 -3.30 12.43 -5.06
CA ALA A 195 -4.15 13.48 -5.64
C ALA A 195 -4.03 13.53 -7.16
N SER A 196 -2.83 13.37 -7.72
CA SER A 196 -2.66 13.27 -9.18
C SER A 196 -3.31 12.00 -9.73
N VAL A 197 -3.03 10.83 -9.14
CA VAL A 197 -3.62 9.55 -9.57
C VAL A 197 -5.14 9.56 -9.41
N GLY A 198 -5.69 10.19 -8.38
CA GLY A 198 -7.15 10.37 -8.22
C GLY A 198 -7.82 11.20 -9.34
N ARG A 199 -7.04 11.86 -10.21
CA ARG A 199 -7.54 12.66 -11.35
C ARG A 199 -7.30 12.00 -12.70
N VAL A 200 -6.15 11.33 -12.87
CA VAL A 200 -5.70 10.85 -14.19
C VAL A 200 -5.70 9.34 -14.36
N CYS A 201 -5.95 8.56 -13.31
CA CYS A 201 -5.95 7.11 -13.37
C CYS A 201 -7.10 6.57 -14.23
N ASN A 202 -6.80 5.55 -15.03
CA ASN A 202 -7.79 4.73 -15.75
C ASN A 202 -8.51 3.70 -14.86
N HIS A 203 -8.33 3.78 -13.53
CA HIS A 203 -9.12 3.09 -12.51
C HIS A 203 -9.41 1.59 -12.78
N PRO A 204 -8.40 0.78 -13.15
CA PRO A 204 -8.62 -0.64 -13.46
C PRO A 204 -9.08 -1.45 -12.23
N CYS A 205 -8.84 -0.91 -11.03
CA CYS A 205 -9.36 -1.45 -9.77
C CYS A 205 -10.90 -1.42 -9.68
N GLU A 206 -11.56 -0.52 -10.41
CA GLU A 206 -13.02 -0.43 -10.46
C GLU A 206 -13.61 -1.44 -11.44
N GLU A 207 -12.91 -1.78 -12.53
CA GLU A 207 -13.36 -2.78 -13.52
C GLU A 207 -13.51 -4.18 -12.90
N LYS A 208 -12.66 -4.53 -11.92
CA LYS A 208 -12.68 -5.83 -11.24
C LYS A 208 -13.33 -5.76 -9.86
N CYS A 209 -14.01 -4.67 -9.51
CA CYS A 209 -14.62 -4.51 -8.21
C CYS A 209 -15.72 -5.56 -7.97
N ASN A 210 -15.64 -6.30 -6.86
CA ASN A 210 -16.67 -7.30 -6.52
C ASN A 210 -18.06 -6.68 -6.36
N ARG A 211 -18.17 -5.41 -5.94
CA ARG A 211 -19.45 -4.72 -5.80
C ARG A 211 -20.15 -4.52 -7.15
N GLY A 212 -19.39 -4.31 -8.22
CA GLY A 212 -19.92 -4.20 -9.59
C GLY A 212 -20.58 -5.49 -10.11
N LYS A 213 -20.44 -6.63 -9.42
CA LYS A 213 -21.20 -7.86 -9.73
C LYS A 213 -22.64 -7.82 -9.21
N PHE A 214 -22.96 -6.89 -8.31
CA PHE A 214 -24.28 -6.74 -7.73
C PHE A 214 -24.98 -5.49 -8.29
N ASP A 215 -24.33 -4.33 -8.21
CA ASP A 215 -24.84 -3.06 -8.73
C ASP A 215 -23.75 -2.30 -9.50
N ALA A 216 -23.02 -1.40 -8.84
CA ALA A 216 -22.01 -0.54 -9.45
C ALA A 216 -20.68 -0.68 -8.70
N SER A 217 -19.59 -0.47 -9.42
CA SER A 217 -18.27 -0.43 -8.80
C SER A 217 -18.20 0.72 -7.80
N VAL A 218 -17.47 0.49 -6.71
CA VAL A 218 -17.12 1.58 -5.78
C VAL A 218 -16.29 2.61 -6.53
N ALA A 219 -16.56 3.90 -6.32
CA ALA A 219 -15.81 5.01 -6.91
C ALA A 219 -14.44 5.19 -6.23
N ILE A 220 -13.59 4.16 -6.32
CA ILE A 220 -12.28 4.04 -5.68
C ILE A 220 -11.37 5.23 -6.06
N CYS A 221 -11.35 5.62 -7.33
CA CYS A 221 -10.55 6.73 -7.83
C CYS A 221 -11.01 8.06 -7.24
N SER A 222 -12.32 8.30 -7.20
CA SER A 222 -12.92 9.49 -6.61
C SER A 222 -12.71 9.57 -5.11
N LEU A 223 -12.81 8.46 -4.38
CA LEU A 223 -12.53 8.39 -2.94
C LEU A 223 -11.05 8.70 -2.64
N LYS A 224 -10.13 8.22 -3.49
CA LYS A 224 -8.70 8.56 -3.40
C LYS A 224 -8.45 10.05 -3.64
N ARG A 225 -9.13 10.64 -4.64
CA ARG A 225 -9.07 12.08 -4.88
C ARG A 225 -9.60 12.87 -3.69
N PHE A 226 -10.80 12.53 -3.22
CA PHE A 226 -11.45 13.17 -2.08
C PHE A 226 -10.54 13.19 -0.86
N VAL A 227 -10.01 12.03 -0.44
CA VAL A 227 -9.20 11.96 0.78
C VAL A 227 -7.89 12.74 0.64
N ALA A 228 -7.29 12.74 -0.54
CA ALA A 228 -6.08 13.52 -0.78
C ALA A 228 -6.38 15.02 -0.71
N ASP A 229 -7.37 15.50 -1.47
CA ASP A 229 -7.77 16.90 -1.51
C ASP A 229 -8.16 17.41 -0.11
N TRP A 230 -9.01 16.66 0.61
CA TRP A 230 -9.45 17.01 1.97
C TRP A 230 -8.27 17.17 2.93
N VAL A 231 -7.35 16.19 2.98
CA VAL A 231 -6.19 16.27 3.89
C VAL A 231 -5.27 17.43 3.53
N TYR A 232 -5.13 17.75 2.24
CA TYR A 232 -4.32 18.88 1.83
C TYR A 232 -4.94 20.23 2.23
N GLU A 233 -6.28 20.36 2.16
CA GLU A 233 -7.01 21.56 2.58
C GLU A 233 -6.99 21.76 4.11
N HIS A 234 -6.97 20.67 4.87
CA HIS A 234 -7.01 20.69 6.35
C HIS A 234 -5.62 20.51 6.99
N ARG A 235 -4.53 20.73 6.23
CA ARG A 235 -3.16 20.46 6.68
C ARG A 235 -2.76 21.21 7.95
N ASP A 236 -3.16 22.48 8.06
CA ASP A 236 -2.77 23.33 9.18
C ASP A 236 -3.47 22.93 10.49
N GLU A 237 -4.67 22.35 10.38
CA GLU A 237 -5.43 21.81 11.50
C GLU A 237 -4.82 20.47 11.96
N LEU A 238 -4.57 19.56 11.01
CA LEU A 238 -3.94 18.26 11.26
C LEU A 238 -2.50 18.38 11.78
N GLY A 239 -1.74 19.37 11.29
CA GLY A 239 -0.36 19.62 11.70
C GLY A 239 -0.21 20.07 13.16
N LYS A 240 -1.28 20.60 13.76
CA LYS A 240 -1.31 20.97 15.18
C LYS A 240 -1.51 19.74 16.08
N GLU A 241 -2.30 18.75 15.64
CA GLU A 241 -2.53 17.51 16.39
C GLU A 241 -1.32 16.57 16.42
N VAL A 242 -0.55 16.49 15.32
CA VAL A 242 0.61 15.59 15.21
C VAL A 242 1.78 15.99 16.12
N ARG A 243 1.87 17.27 16.53
CA ARG A 243 2.87 17.70 17.54
C ARG A 243 2.56 17.18 18.95
N SER A 244 1.33 16.77 19.24
CA SER A 244 0.91 16.19 20.52
C SER A 244 0.88 14.66 20.53
N SER A 245 1.06 14.01 19.38
CA SER A 245 0.99 12.57 19.25
C SER A 245 2.22 12.03 18.51
N GLU A 246 3.32 11.86 19.24
CA GLU A 246 4.39 10.91 18.90
C GLU A 246 3.89 9.47 18.99
N SER A 247 2.76 9.18 18.34
CA SER A 247 2.14 7.86 18.31
C SER A 247 2.76 7.03 17.21
N GLY A 248 3.96 6.51 17.50
CA GLY A 248 4.15 5.07 17.51
C GLY A 248 3.80 4.26 16.26
N VAL A 249 3.90 4.79 15.04
CA VAL A 249 4.25 3.91 13.92
C VAL A 249 5.74 3.65 14.09
N GLY A 250 6.03 2.59 14.86
CA GLY A 250 7.38 2.22 15.27
C GLY A 250 8.36 2.50 14.14
N SER A 251 9.39 3.29 14.46
CA SER A 251 10.57 3.41 13.63
C SER A 251 10.86 2.00 13.15
N ARG A 252 10.66 1.76 11.84
CA ARG A 252 11.20 0.56 11.20
C ARG A 252 12.63 0.55 11.71
N GLU A 253 12.98 -0.47 12.49
CA GLU A 253 14.25 -0.60 13.22
C GLU A 253 15.32 0.16 12.47
N ASP A 254 16.10 0.99 13.16
CA ASP A 254 17.27 1.69 12.63
C ASP A 254 18.27 0.64 12.13
N VAL A 255 17.93 -0.01 11.03
CA VAL A 255 18.81 -0.84 10.25
C VAL A 255 19.86 0.15 9.82
N GLU A 256 21.09 -0.11 10.22
CA GLU A 256 22.27 0.62 9.79
C GLU A 256 22.32 0.54 8.26
N ARG A 257 21.65 1.48 7.58
CA ARG A 257 21.49 1.45 6.13
C ARG A 257 22.72 2.11 5.51
N PRO A 258 23.22 1.59 4.39
CA PRO A 258 24.41 2.15 3.76
C PRO A 258 24.20 3.64 3.47
N LYS A 259 25.17 4.48 3.82
CA LYS A 259 25.26 5.91 3.40
C LYS A 259 25.53 6.04 1.88
N ALA A 260 25.05 5.11 1.08
CA ALA A 260 25.25 5.06 -0.36
C ALA A 260 24.48 6.22 -1.02
N LYS A 261 25.14 6.87 -1.98
CA LYS A 261 24.55 7.92 -2.81
C LYS A 261 23.93 7.28 -4.05
N ILE A 262 22.68 7.62 -4.34
CA ILE A 262 21.94 7.08 -5.49
C ILE A 262 21.58 8.22 -6.43
N ALA A 263 21.90 8.06 -7.71
CA ALA A 263 21.48 9.01 -8.75
C ALA A 263 20.21 8.52 -9.44
N ILE A 264 19.28 9.44 -9.70
CA ILE A 264 18.06 9.17 -10.46
C ILE A 264 18.05 10.10 -11.66
N ILE A 265 17.95 9.54 -12.87
CA ILE A 265 17.91 10.33 -14.11
C ILE A 265 16.45 10.48 -14.55
N GLY A 266 15.91 11.69 -14.41
CA GLY A 266 14.52 12.05 -14.72
C GLY A 266 13.65 12.23 -13.48
N ALA A 267 13.00 13.39 -13.36
CA ALA A 267 12.05 13.74 -12.31
C ALA A 267 10.60 13.48 -12.75
N GLY A 268 10.35 12.41 -13.51
CA GLY A 268 9.01 11.93 -13.85
C GLY A 268 8.36 11.12 -12.72
N PRO A 269 7.17 10.52 -12.96
CA PRO A 269 6.47 9.71 -11.96
C PRO A 269 7.34 8.56 -11.42
N ALA A 270 8.07 7.86 -12.30
CA ALA A 270 8.96 6.77 -11.91
C ALA A 270 10.13 7.26 -11.05
N GLY A 271 10.83 8.32 -11.49
CA GLY A 271 11.99 8.85 -10.78
C GLY A 271 11.64 9.43 -9.42
N LEU A 272 10.58 10.22 -9.34
CA LEU A 272 10.09 10.77 -8.07
C LEU A 272 9.57 9.69 -7.11
N SER A 273 8.90 8.64 -7.63
CA SER A 273 8.46 7.53 -6.79
C SER A 273 9.63 6.70 -6.25
N CYS A 274 10.64 6.46 -7.10
CA CYS A 274 11.89 5.82 -6.67
C CYS A 274 12.60 6.66 -5.60
N ALA A 275 12.71 7.97 -5.82
CA ALA A 275 13.31 8.90 -4.88
C ALA A 275 12.58 8.91 -3.53
N HIS A 276 11.24 8.94 -3.54
CA HIS A 276 10.40 8.88 -2.34
C HIS A 276 10.65 7.62 -1.51
N GLN A 277 10.77 6.46 -2.15
CA GLN A 277 11.01 5.20 -1.42
C GLN A 277 12.45 5.13 -0.91
N LEU A 278 13.45 5.43 -1.74
CA LEU A 278 14.86 5.36 -1.34
C LEU A 278 15.22 6.38 -0.24
N SER A 279 14.67 7.59 -0.30
CA SER A 279 14.93 8.62 0.71
C SER A 279 14.36 8.24 2.08
N ARG A 280 13.13 7.70 2.11
CA ARG A 280 12.50 7.09 3.31
C ARG A 280 13.21 5.84 3.79
N MET A 281 13.98 5.20 2.90
CA MET A 281 14.85 4.10 3.28
C MET A 281 16.18 4.58 3.89
N GLY A 282 16.47 5.88 3.91
CA GLY A 282 17.69 6.44 4.50
C GLY A 282 18.83 6.66 3.51
N TYR A 283 18.63 6.37 2.21
CA TYR A 283 19.65 6.64 1.18
C TYR A 283 19.69 8.12 0.82
N GLN A 284 20.88 8.61 0.45
CA GLN A 284 21.06 9.95 -0.11
C GLN A 284 20.77 9.89 -1.61
N VAL A 285 19.79 10.67 -2.07
CA VAL A 285 19.26 10.58 -3.43
C VAL A 285 19.40 11.92 -4.14
N THR A 286 20.03 11.93 -5.31
CA THR A 286 20.06 13.11 -6.19
C THR A 286 19.30 12.79 -7.48
N ILE A 287 18.27 13.59 -7.79
CA ILE A 287 17.52 13.51 -9.04
C ILE A 287 18.10 14.53 -10.02
N PHE A 288 18.45 14.07 -11.22
CA PHE A 288 18.90 14.88 -12.34
C PHE A 288 17.79 14.97 -13.39
N GLU A 289 17.24 16.16 -13.59
CA GLU A 289 16.16 16.42 -14.54
C GLU A 289 16.64 17.34 -15.65
N ALA A 290 16.39 16.96 -16.89
CA ALA A 290 16.80 17.71 -18.06
C ALA A 290 15.99 19.02 -18.24
N LEU A 291 14.73 19.02 -17.84
CA LEU A 291 13.82 20.15 -17.97
C LEU A 291 13.96 21.16 -16.82
N PRO A 292 13.46 22.41 -16.99
CA PRO A 292 13.41 23.41 -15.91
C PRO A 292 12.32 23.13 -14.87
N VAL A 293 11.64 21.97 -14.94
CA VAL A 293 10.54 21.57 -14.08
C VAL A 293 10.60 20.07 -13.77
N ALA A 294 10.21 19.69 -12.56
CA ALA A 294 9.94 18.30 -12.20
C ALA A 294 8.50 17.89 -12.51
N GLY A 295 8.24 16.58 -12.57
CA GLY A 295 6.93 15.97 -12.84
C GLY A 295 6.88 15.17 -14.14
N GLY A 296 7.88 15.32 -15.02
CA GLY A 296 7.96 14.63 -16.31
C GLY A 296 6.65 14.71 -17.09
N MET A 297 6.20 13.60 -17.68
CA MET A 297 4.97 13.54 -18.46
C MET A 297 3.69 13.90 -17.68
N MET A 298 3.66 13.77 -16.35
CA MET A 298 2.52 14.26 -15.58
C MET A 298 2.37 15.78 -15.70
N ARG A 299 3.50 16.50 -15.82
CA ARG A 299 3.50 17.96 -15.96
C ARG A 299 3.43 18.40 -17.42
N VAL A 300 4.26 17.81 -18.29
CA VAL A 300 4.42 18.29 -19.67
C VAL A 300 3.57 17.53 -20.69
N GLY A 301 3.09 16.34 -20.35
CA GLY A 301 2.24 15.54 -21.23
C GLY A 301 0.76 15.65 -20.93
N ILE A 302 0.38 15.74 -19.65
CA ILE A 302 -1.03 15.86 -19.23
C ILE A 302 -1.41 17.35 -19.15
N PRO A 303 -2.47 17.80 -19.83
CA PRO A 303 -2.91 19.19 -19.76
C PRO A 303 -3.42 19.61 -18.36
N SER A 304 -3.28 20.90 -18.05
CA SER A 304 -3.64 21.52 -16.77
C SER A 304 -5.11 21.31 -16.37
N TYR A 305 -6.02 21.25 -17.34
CA TYR A 305 -7.45 21.02 -17.09
C TYR A 305 -7.78 19.58 -16.65
N ARG A 306 -6.88 18.61 -16.87
CA ARG A 306 -6.99 17.24 -16.35
C ARG A 306 -6.21 17.07 -15.06
N LEU A 307 -4.99 17.60 -15.03
CA LEU A 307 -4.11 17.56 -13.87
C LEU A 307 -3.65 18.98 -13.51
N PRO A 308 -4.34 19.63 -12.54
CA PRO A 308 -3.99 20.96 -12.09
C PRO A 308 -2.53 21.04 -11.63
N ARG A 309 -1.85 22.13 -12.01
CA ARG A 309 -0.40 22.29 -11.82
C ARG A 309 -0.02 22.42 -10.35
N ASP A 310 -0.87 23.07 -9.57
CA ASP A 310 -0.76 23.26 -8.14
C ASP A 310 -0.89 21.94 -7.38
N VAL A 311 -1.84 21.08 -7.78
CA VAL A 311 -2.01 19.73 -7.20
C VAL A 311 -0.75 18.90 -7.39
N LEU A 312 -0.24 18.83 -8.62
CA LEU A 312 0.98 18.09 -8.91
C LEU A 312 2.20 18.71 -8.21
N GLN A 313 2.32 20.05 -8.20
CA GLN A 313 3.44 20.73 -7.55
C GLN A 313 3.48 20.42 -6.05
N ARG A 314 2.32 20.43 -5.38
CA ARG A 314 2.23 20.10 -3.96
C ARG A 314 2.74 18.69 -3.63
N GLU A 315 2.42 17.70 -4.46
CA GLU A 315 2.92 16.33 -4.28
C GLU A 315 4.42 16.22 -4.54
N ILE A 316 4.93 16.93 -5.55
CA ILE A 316 6.39 17.01 -5.80
C ILE A 316 7.09 17.67 -4.61
N ASP A 317 6.54 18.78 -4.11
CA ASP A 317 7.11 19.53 -3.00
C ASP A 317 7.15 18.69 -1.71
N ASP A 318 6.14 17.84 -1.48
CA ASP A 318 6.13 16.89 -0.36
C ASP A 318 7.30 15.90 -0.45
N ILE A 319 7.61 15.41 -1.66
CA ILE A 319 8.68 14.44 -1.88
C ILE A 319 10.06 15.10 -1.72
N ILE A 320 10.28 16.24 -2.38
CA ILE A 320 11.60 16.90 -2.41
C ILE A 320 11.97 17.57 -1.08
N ARG A 321 10.99 17.83 -0.19
CA ARG A 321 11.25 18.33 1.16
C ARG A 321 11.95 17.31 2.06
N HIS A 322 12.05 16.06 1.64
CA HIS A 322 12.76 15.05 2.41
C HIS A 322 14.26 15.39 2.50
N PRO A 323 14.88 15.37 3.70
CA PRO A 323 16.25 15.88 3.90
C PRO A 323 17.33 15.11 3.12
N ASN A 324 17.06 13.84 2.79
CA ASN A 324 17.97 13.00 2.01
C ASN A 324 17.81 13.13 0.49
N LEU A 325 17.05 14.11 -0.01
CA LEU A 325 16.73 14.24 -1.43
C LEU A 325 17.19 15.60 -1.96
N GLU A 326 17.96 15.57 -3.04
CA GLU A 326 18.38 16.74 -3.81
C GLU A 326 17.81 16.66 -5.24
N LEU A 327 17.21 17.75 -5.74
CA LEU A 327 16.70 17.84 -7.10
C LEU A 327 17.52 18.87 -7.90
N LYS A 328 18.12 18.42 -9.01
CA LYS A 328 18.86 19.25 -9.96
C LYS A 328 18.10 19.34 -11.27
N LEU A 329 17.48 20.49 -11.51
CA LEU A 329 16.80 20.83 -12.76
C LEU A 329 17.81 21.30 -13.82
N ASN A 330 17.40 21.37 -15.08
CA ASN A 330 18.26 21.78 -16.21
C ASN A 330 19.60 21.02 -16.29
N THR A 331 19.63 19.76 -15.83
CA THR A 331 20.84 18.94 -15.73
C THR A 331 20.67 17.64 -16.53
N PRO A 332 20.74 17.70 -17.87
CA PRO A 332 20.63 16.51 -18.70
C PRO A 332 21.87 15.63 -18.55
N ILE A 333 21.67 14.36 -18.19
CA ILE A 333 22.75 13.37 -18.14
C ILE A 333 22.87 12.66 -19.50
N ARG A 334 24.05 12.76 -20.12
CA ARG A 334 24.37 12.11 -21.41
C ARG A 334 25.32 10.91 -21.26
N ASN A 335 26.06 10.85 -20.15
CA ASN A 335 27.01 9.77 -19.86
C ASN A 335 26.81 9.27 -18.42
N ILE A 336 26.34 8.03 -18.28
CA ILE A 336 26.05 7.39 -17.00
C ILE A 336 27.35 7.13 -16.20
N ASN A 337 28.48 6.86 -16.87
CA ASN A 337 29.75 6.58 -16.19
C ASN A 337 30.25 7.76 -15.37
N SER A 338 29.97 8.99 -15.82
CA SER A 338 30.31 10.22 -15.07
C SER A 338 29.68 10.27 -13.68
N LEU A 339 28.53 9.60 -13.48
CA LEU A 339 27.88 9.52 -12.17
C LEU A 339 28.56 8.49 -11.27
N PHE A 340 29.02 7.35 -11.81
CA PHE A 340 29.83 6.42 -11.02
C PHE A 340 31.16 7.05 -10.60
N GLU A 341 31.81 7.77 -11.52
CA GLU A 341 33.02 8.56 -11.23
C GLU A 341 32.78 9.65 -10.18
N ALA A 342 31.57 10.25 -10.15
CA ALA A 342 31.14 11.20 -9.12
C ALA A 342 30.78 10.56 -7.77
N GLY A 343 30.93 9.23 -7.63
CA GLY A 343 30.77 8.51 -6.37
C GLY A 343 29.34 8.03 -6.07
N TYR A 344 28.44 8.00 -7.06
CA TYR A 344 27.14 7.36 -6.90
C TYR A 344 27.28 5.83 -6.95
N SER A 345 26.68 5.14 -5.99
CA SER A 345 26.76 3.67 -5.87
C SER A 345 25.75 2.95 -6.76
N ALA A 346 24.65 3.61 -7.11
CA ALA A 346 23.61 3.08 -7.98
C ALA A 346 22.96 4.21 -8.79
N ILE A 347 22.43 3.85 -9.96
CA ILE A 347 21.81 4.78 -10.89
C ILE A 347 20.47 4.19 -11.35
N PHE A 348 19.39 4.96 -11.23
CA PHE A 348 18.06 4.60 -11.72
C PHE A 348 17.69 5.45 -12.94
N LEU A 349 17.40 4.80 -14.06
CA LEU A 349 17.04 5.46 -15.31
C LEU A 349 15.52 5.64 -15.40
N ALA A 350 15.07 6.89 -15.32
CA ALA A 350 13.65 7.27 -15.29
C ALA A 350 13.32 8.43 -16.26
N MET A 351 14.10 8.57 -17.34
CA MET A 351 13.99 9.70 -18.27
C MET A 351 12.72 9.69 -19.13
N GLY A 352 12.03 8.54 -19.23
CA GLY A 352 10.80 8.41 -20.02
C GLY A 352 11.00 8.53 -21.54
N ALA A 353 9.89 8.47 -22.28
CA ALA A 353 9.88 8.59 -23.74
C ALA A 353 9.38 9.98 -24.15
N HIS A 354 10.30 10.92 -24.34
CA HIS A 354 9.99 12.31 -24.71
C HIS A 354 9.94 12.55 -26.22
N GLU A 355 10.42 11.61 -27.03
CA GLU A 355 10.40 11.71 -28.49
C GLU A 355 9.03 11.31 -29.04
N ALA A 356 8.59 12.02 -30.09
CA ALA A 356 7.36 11.69 -30.78
C ALA A 356 7.58 10.59 -31.82
N GLN A 357 6.57 9.76 -32.04
CA GLN A 357 6.52 8.88 -33.20
C GLN A 357 6.30 9.70 -34.46
N LYS A 358 7.19 9.54 -35.45
CA LYS A 358 7.08 10.18 -36.77
C LYS A 358 6.19 9.34 -37.70
N LEU A 359 5.54 10.01 -38.65
CA LEU A 359 4.66 9.35 -39.62
C LEU A 359 5.45 8.84 -40.83
N GLY A 360 6.62 9.43 -41.12
CA GLY A 360 7.47 9.08 -42.24
C GLY A 360 6.88 9.46 -43.60
N ILE A 361 6.04 10.51 -43.65
CA ILE A 361 5.35 10.95 -44.87
C ILE A 361 5.89 12.27 -45.40
N PRO A 362 5.85 12.53 -46.73
CA PRO A 362 6.21 13.81 -47.29
C PRO A 362 5.41 14.96 -46.65
N GLY A 363 6.11 16.00 -46.20
CA GLY A 363 5.50 17.17 -45.56
C GLY A 363 5.31 17.07 -44.04
N GLU A 364 5.79 16.01 -43.38
CA GLU A 364 5.66 15.89 -41.91
C GLU A 364 6.39 16.99 -41.10
N ASP A 365 7.42 17.61 -41.69
CA ASP A 365 8.17 18.73 -41.09
C ASP A 365 7.71 20.11 -41.63
N ALA A 366 6.56 20.17 -42.33
CA ALA A 366 6.03 21.41 -42.88
C ALA A 366 5.61 22.39 -41.78
N LEU A 367 5.55 23.68 -42.13
CA LEU A 367 5.10 24.74 -41.22
C LEU A 367 3.64 24.47 -40.78
N GLY A 368 3.36 24.57 -39.48
CA GLY A 368 2.04 24.26 -38.90
C GLY A 368 1.79 22.76 -38.61
N VAL A 369 2.72 21.87 -38.95
CA VAL A 369 2.66 20.47 -38.52
C VAL A 369 3.37 20.32 -37.17
N HIS A 370 2.65 19.81 -36.18
CA HIS A 370 3.18 19.59 -34.83
C HIS A 370 3.03 18.14 -34.41
N HIS A 371 4.10 17.56 -33.87
CA HIS A 371 4.02 16.27 -33.20
C HIS A 371 3.37 16.41 -31.81
N GLY A 372 2.52 15.44 -31.44
CA GLY A 372 1.68 15.55 -30.25
C GLY A 372 2.43 15.75 -28.93
N VAL A 373 3.53 15.03 -28.69
CA VAL A 373 4.31 15.17 -27.45
C VAL A 373 5.00 16.55 -27.38
N PRO A 374 5.77 17.00 -28.39
CA PRO A 374 6.31 18.36 -28.42
C PRO A 374 5.25 19.46 -28.33
N PHE A 375 4.09 19.28 -28.96
CA PHE A 375 2.98 20.24 -28.89
C PHE A 375 2.47 20.41 -27.45
N LEU A 376 2.11 19.31 -26.79
CA LEU A 376 1.60 19.33 -25.41
C LEU A 376 2.66 19.82 -24.42
N GLN A 377 3.91 19.40 -24.61
CA GLN A 377 5.04 19.87 -23.80
C GLN A 377 5.22 21.37 -23.96
N GLY A 378 5.16 21.87 -25.19
CA GLY A 378 5.34 23.28 -25.47
C GLY A 378 4.27 24.15 -24.84
N VAL A 379 3.00 23.75 -24.99
CA VAL A 379 1.87 24.43 -24.33
C VAL A 379 2.03 24.40 -22.81
N SER A 380 2.32 23.23 -22.24
CA SER A 380 2.44 23.07 -20.78
C SER A 380 3.59 23.89 -20.18
N LEU A 381 4.71 24.01 -20.89
CA LEU A 381 5.81 24.85 -20.44
C LEU A 381 5.51 26.34 -20.63
N ALA A 382 4.85 26.73 -21.73
CA ALA A 382 4.44 28.12 -21.99
C ALA A 382 3.44 28.63 -20.92
N GLU A 383 2.49 27.80 -20.50
CA GLU A 383 1.55 28.09 -19.39
C GLU A 383 2.28 28.57 -18.14
N ARG A 384 3.45 27.99 -17.82
CA ARG A 384 4.24 28.35 -16.62
C ARG A 384 4.72 29.81 -16.66
N PHE A 385 4.99 30.33 -17.84
CA PHE A 385 5.46 31.70 -18.04
C PHE A 385 4.31 32.68 -18.26
N GLY A 386 3.05 32.26 -18.01
CA GLY A 386 1.86 33.09 -18.23
C GLY A 386 1.51 33.29 -19.70
N ILE A 387 2.16 32.54 -20.61
CA ILE A 387 1.95 32.64 -22.05
C ILE A 387 0.79 31.73 -22.42
N THR A 388 -0.35 32.34 -22.74
CA THR A 388 -1.61 31.64 -23.06
C THR A 388 -2.06 31.82 -24.51
N GLN A 389 -1.36 32.67 -25.27
CA GLN A 389 -1.55 32.84 -26.71
C GLN A 389 -0.26 32.48 -27.43
N GLY A 390 -0.37 31.66 -28.47
CA GLY A 390 0.77 31.29 -29.31
C GLY A 390 1.12 32.42 -30.27
N PHE A 391 2.38 32.84 -30.27
CA PHE A 391 2.86 33.95 -31.10
C PHE A 391 3.57 33.48 -32.38
N GLU A 392 3.93 32.19 -32.49
CA GLU A 392 4.75 31.66 -33.60
C GLU A 392 4.22 30.31 -34.14
N ASP A 393 4.48 30.04 -35.42
CA ASP A 393 4.02 28.85 -36.16
C ASP A 393 4.83 27.56 -35.83
N ARG A 394 5.75 27.63 -34.86
CA ARG A 394 6.57 26.51 -34.36
C ARG A 394 6.74 26.62 -32.84
N PHE A 395 7.02 25.48 -32.19
CA PHE A 395 7.54 25.50 -30.83
C PHE A 395 8.98 26.02 -30.87
N ILE A 396 9.20 27.21 -30.31
CA ILE A 396 10.51 27.85 -30.22
C ILE A 396 10.81 28.11 -28.74
N ILE A 397 12.05 27.83 -28.34
CA ILE A 397 12.60 28.29 -27.07
C ILE A 397 13.38 29.57 -27.39
N ALA A 398 12.76 30.73 -27.24
CA ALA A 398 13.41 32.02 -27.40
C ALA A 398 13.87 32.51 -26.03
N PHE A 399 15.17 32.80 -25.86
CA PHE A 399 15.74 33.28 -24.60
C PHE A 399 15.47 32.37 -23.38
N GLY A 400 15.30 31.05 -23.58
CA GLY A 400 14.96 30.10 -22.52
C GLY A 400 13.47 30.02 -22.17
N ILE A 401 12.61 30.74 -22.89
CA ILE A 401 11.15 30.76 -22.70
C ILE A 401 10.49 29.95 -23.83
N PRO A 402 9.68 28.93 -23.51
CA PRO A 402 8.89 28.17 -24.47
C PRO A 402 7.71 29.00 -24.97
N ILE A 403 7.62 29.19 -26.29
CA ILE A 403 6.49 29.85 -26.94
C ILE A 403 5.47 28.78 -27.35
N ALA A 404 4.20 28.97 -26.95
CA ALA A 404 3.12 28.07 -27.36
C ALA A 404 2.95 28.12 -28.90
N PRO A 405 2.78 26.97 -29.57
CA PRO A 405 2.55 26.94 -31.00
C PRO A 405 1.21 27.61 -31.34
N LYS A 406 1.21 28.44 -32.39
CA LYS A 406 0.00 29.03 -32.95
C LYS A 406 -0.88 27.92 -33.52
N VAL A 407 -2.14 27.88 -33.10
CA VAL A 407 -3.12 26.93 -33.60
C VAL A 407 -4.01 27.63 -34.63
N GLY A 408 -4.12 27.07 -35.82
CA GLY A 408 -4.98 27.59 -36.89
C GLY A 408 -6.46 27.33 -36.62
N GLU A 409 -7.34 28.08 -37.29
CA GLU A 409 -8.79 27.92 -37.14
C GLU A 409 -9.26 26.49 -37.47
N LYS A 410 -8.68 25.86 -38.50
CA LYS A 410 -8.96 24.47 -38.86
C LYS A 410 -7.79 23.59 -38.45
N THR A 411 -7.99 22.73 -37.46
CA THR A 411 -6.96 21.83 -36.94
C THR A 411 -7.34 20.37 -37.20
N ILE A 412 -6.37 19.59 -37.68
CA ILE A 412 -6.51 18.14 -37.84
C ILE A 412 -5.59 17.46 -36.83
N VAL A 413 -6.14 16.51 -36.07
CA VAL A 413 -5.35 15.66 -35.15
C VAL A 413 -5.33 14.24 -35.68
N ILE A 414 -4.12 13.70 -35.88
CA ILE A 414 -3.90 12.35 -36.40
C ILE A 414 -3.53 11.44 -35.24
N GLY A 415 -4.40 10.47 -34.93
CA GLY A 415 -4.20 9.47 -33.87
C GLY A 415 -5.45 9.24 -33.01
N GLY A 416 -5.46 8.15 -32.22
CA GLY A 416 -6.60 7.76 -31.37
C GLY A 416 -6.27 7.52 -29.89
N GLY A 417 -5.03 7.76 -29.47
CA GLY A 417 -4.59 7.56 -28.09
C GLY A 417 -4.84 8.78 -27.19
N ASN A 418 -4.45 8.66 -25.91
CA ASN A 418 -4.55 9.74 -24.92
C ASN A 418 -3.90 11.05 -25.41
N VAL A 419 -2.72 10.97 -26.05
CA VAL A 419 -2.01 12.13 -26.61
C VAL A 419 -2.85 12.84 -27.67
N ALA A 420 -3.53 12.09 -28.56
CA ALA A 420 -4.37 12.69 -29.60
C ALA A 420 -5.59 13.41 -29.00
N ILE A 421 -6.25 12.77 -28.02
CA ILE A 421 -7.40 13.38 -27.34
C ILE A 421 -6.98 14.66 -26.59
N ASP A 422 -5.86 14.61 -25.86
CA ASP A 422 -5.36 15.76 -25.12
C ASP A 422 -4.86 16.87 -26.05
N ALA A 423 -4.21 16.53 -27.17
CA ALA A 423 -3.82 17.50 -28.20
C ALA A 423 -5.04 18.17 -28.83
N ALA A 424 -6.07 17.43 -29.22
CA ALA A 424 -7.30 17.98 -29.80
C ALA A 424 -8.01 18.93 -28.83
N ARG A 425 -8.17 18.52 -27.57
CA ARG A 425 -8.80 19.36 -26.54
C ARG A 425 -7.98 20.58 -26.18
N THR A 426 -6.65 20.48 -26.23
CA THR A 426 -5.74 21.60 -26.03
C THR A 426 -5.81 22.58 -27.21
N ALA A 427 -5.80 22.10 -28.45
CA ALA A 427 -5.95 22.92 -29.65
C ALA A 427 -7.27 23.71 -29.64
N LEU A 428 -8.38 23.08 -29.24
CA LEU A 428 -9.67 23.76 -29.07
C LEU A 428 -9.59 24.91 -28.05
N ARG A 429 -8.86 24.73 -26.95
CA ARG A 429 -8.66 25.75 -25.92
C ARG A 429 -7.75 26.90 -26.37
N LEU A 430 -6.89 26.65 -27.36
CA LEU A 430 -6.04 27.64 -27.99
C LEU A 430 -6.73 28.35 -29.18
N GLY A 431 -7.99 28.02 -29.48
CA GLY A 431 -8.81 28.74 -30.46
C GLY A 431 -9.07 28.01 -31.79
N ALA A 432 -8.73 26.71 -31.91
CA ALA A 432 -9.21 25.91 -33.04
C ALA A 432 -10.75 25.85 -33.06
N LYS A 433 -11.34 25.77 -34.27
CA LYS A 433 -12.79 25.70 -34.50
C LYS A 433 -13.23 24.34 -35.02
#